data_AF-A0A0A8VFV2-F1
#
_entry.id   AF-A0A0A8VFV2-F1
#
_cell.length_a   1.000
_cell.length_b   1.000
_cell.length_c   1.000
_cell.angle_alpha   90.00
_cell.angle_beta   90.00
_cell.angle_gamma   90.00
#
_symmetry.space_group_name_H-M   'P 1'
#
loop_
_entity.id
_entity.type
_entity.pdbx_description
1 polymer ?
#
loop_
_entity_poly.entity_id
_entity_poly.type
_entity_poly.pdbx_seq_one_letter_code
_entity_poly.pdbx_strand_id
1 'polypeptide(L)' 'MANQRRKKNNGGSHITMIRPGVPKIITLPHPRKDISKGLLKQIQRISGITLS' A
#
# COMPACT_ATOMS: atom_id res chain seq x y z
N MET A 1 16.04 -14.38 3.18
CA MET A 1 15.47 -13.40 2.22
C MET A 1 14.36 -12.61 2.92
N ALA A 2 14.69 -11.49 3.57
CA ALA A 2 13.71 -10.68 4.31
C ALA A 2 13.39 -9.41 3.51
N ASN A 3 12.24 -9.39 2.83
CA ASN A 3 11.74 -8.20 2.14
C ASN A 3 11.22 -7.18 3.16
N GLN A 4 12.13 -6.42 3.77
CA GLN A 4 11.77 -5.25 4.56
C GLN A 4 11.16 -4.19 3.64
N ARG A 5 9.82 -4.14 3.59
CA ARG A 5 9.09 -2.96 3.15
C ARG A 5 9.53 -1.80 4.04
N ARG A 6 10.44 -0.94 3.56
CA ARG A 6 10.86 0.26 4.30
C ARG A 6 9.65 1.18 4.46
N LYS A 7 8.95 1.02 5.59
CA LYS A 7 7.86 1.88 6.03
C LYS A 7 8.48 3.23 6.37
N LYS A 8 8.40 4.20 5.45
CA LYS A 8 8.77 5.58 5.75
C LYS A 8 7.67 6.10 6.68
N ASN A 9 7.98 6.14 7.97
CA ASN A 9 7.02 6.44 9.02
C ASN A 9 6.72 7.94 9.00
N ASN A 10 5.72 8.32 8.21
CA ASN A 10 5.17 9.67 8.27
C ASN A 10 4.08 9.63 9.36
N GLY A 11 4.27 10.37 10.45
CA GLY A 11 3.34 10.42 11.60
C GLY A 11 1.98 11.06 11.33
N GLY A 12 1.45 10.94 10.10
CA GLY A 12 0.17 11.51 9.68
C GLY A 12 -0.82 10.45 9.22
N SER A 13 -2.04 10.89 8.90
CA SER A 13 -3.16 10.01 8.56
C SER A 13 -3.04 9.27 7.22
N HIS A 14 -1.85 9.29 6.60
CA HIS A 14 -1.59 8.73 5.27
C HIS A 14 -0.21 8.05 5.24
N ILE A 15 -0.18 6.83 4.69
CA ILE A 15 1.03 6.03 4.51
C ILE A 15 1.31 5.90 3.01
N THR A 16 2.53 6.26 2.60
CA THR A 16 3.01 6.07 1.22
C THR A 16 3.92 4.87 1.13
N MET A 17 3.67 4.00 0.16
CA MET A 17 4.42 2.77 -0.10
C MET A 17 5.03 2.81 -1.51
N ILE A 18 6.28 2.38 -1.60
CA ILE A 18 7.06 2.29 -2.84
C ILE A 18 7.62 0.87 -2.94
N ARG A 19 7.56 0.28 -4.13
CA ARG A 19 8.15 -1.03 -4.42
C ARG A 19 9.28 -0.86 -5.44
N PRO A 20 10.51 -1.26 -5.14
CA PRO A 20 11.60 -1.28 -6.10
C PRO A 20 11.22 -2.11 -7.35
N GLY A 21 11.48 -1.56 -8.54
CA GLY A 21 11.15 -2.21 -9.81
C GLY A 21 9.70 -2.02 -10.30
N VAL A 22 8.84 -1.34 -9.53
CA VAL A 22 7.50 -0.95 -9.99
C VAL A 22 7.39 0.58 -9.97
N PRO A 23 7.16 1.25 -11.11
CA PRO A 23 7.09 2.72 -11.20
C PRO A 23 5.72 3.23 -10.72
N LYS A 24 5.24 2.73 -9.58
CA LYS A 24 3.96 3.11 -8.99
C LYS A 24 4.13 3.37 -7.50
N ILE A 25 3.57 4.49 -7.07
CA ILE A 25 3.55 4.93 -5.67
C ILE A 25 2.11 4.78 -5.17
N ILE A 26 1.93 4.18 -4.01
CA ILE A 26 0.60 3.97 -3.41
C ILE A 26 0.54 4.73 -2.10
N THR A 27 -0.38 5.69 -1.99
CA THR A 27 -0.67 6.38 -0.73
C THR A 27 -2.03 5.95 -0.21
N LEU A 28 -2.09 5.50 1.03
CA LEU A 28 -3.31 5.01 1.68
C LEU A 28 -3.60 5.80 2.96
N PRO A 29 -4.88 6.11 3.24
CA PRO A 29 -5.25 6.67 4.52
C PRO A 29 -5.13 5.63 5.63
N HIS A 30 -4.52 6.00 6.75
CA HIS A 30 -4.39 5.20 7.96
C HIS A 30 -4.58 6.11 9.19
N PRO A 31 -5.33 5.74 10.23
CA PRO A 31 -5.96 4.44 10.47
C PRO A 31 -7.38 4.40 9.88
N ARG A 32 -7.62 3.47 8.95
CA ARG A 32 -8.99 3.03 8.61
C ARG A 32 -9.09 1.55 8.93
N LYS A 33 -10.01 1.19 9.83
CA LYS A 33 -10.29 -0.20 10.22
C LYS A 33 -10.85 -0.98 9.02
N ASP A 34 -11.76 -0.35 8.29
CA ASP A 34 -12.44 -0.97 7.15
C ASP A 34 -12.09 -0.24 5.85
N ILE A 35 -11.64 -1.02 4.87
CA ILE A 35 -11.32 -0.55 3.53
C ILE A 35 -12.37 -1.12 2.57
N SER A 36 -12.90 -0.29 1.68
CA SER A 36 -13.89 -0.74 0.71
C SER A 36 -13.30 -1.75 -0.28
N LYS A 37 -14.15 -2.70 -0.73
CA LYS A 37 -13.76 -3.72 -1.73
C LYS A 37 -13.21 -3.11 -3.03
N GLY A 38 -13.75 -1.95 -3.46
CA GLY A 38 -13.27 -1.24 -4.64
C GLY A 38 -11.84 -0.72 -4.47
N LEU A 39 -11.54 -0.15 -3.30
CA LEU A 39 -10.20 0.34 -2.99
C LEU A 39 -9.20 -0.82 -2.89
N LEU A 40 -9.59 -1.95 -2.29
CA LEU A 40 -8.77 -3.17 -2.27
C LEU A 40 -8.45 -3.68 -3.68
N LYS A 41 -9.47 -3.79 -4.56
CA LYS A 41 -9.28 -4.22 -5.95
C LYS A 41 -8.37 -3.27 -6.73
N GLN A 42 -8.46 -1.96 -6.47
CA GLN A 42 -7.56 -0.97 -7.07
C GLN A 42 -6.12 -1.13 -6.57
N ILE A 43 -5.92 -1.31 -5.26
CA ILE A 43 -4.59 -1.59 -4.70
C ILE A 43 -4.02 -2.86 -5.34
N GLN A 44 -4.78 -3.95 -5.41
CA GLN A 44 -4.35 -5.21 -6.04
C GLN A 44 -3.88 -4.99 -7.49
N ARG A 45 -4.65 -4.26 -8.31
CA ARG A 45 -4.28 -3.93 -9.70
C ARG A 45 -3.00 -3.09 -9.80
N ILE A 46 -2.81 -2.14 -8.88
CA ILE A 46 -1.64 -1.24 -8.91
C ILE A 46 -0.40 -1.99 -8.42
N SER A 47 -0.53 -2.76 -7.35
CA SER A 47 0.58 -3.45 -6.68
C SER A 47 0.92 -4.82 -7.28
N GLY A 48 0.04 -5.37 -8.13
CA GLY A 48 0.20 -6.67 -8.77
C GLY A 48 0.16 -7.85 -7.78
N ILE A 49 -0.45 -7.65 -6.61
CA ILE A 49 -0.64 -8.70 -5.61
C ILE A 49 -2.11 -9.12 -5.57
N THR A 50 -2.33 -10.42 -5.45
CA THR A 50 -3.61 -10.99 -5.03
C THR A 50 -3.65 -10.97 -3.51
N LEU A 51 -4.60 -10.23 -2.94
CA LEU A 51 -4.91 -10.34 -1.50
C LEU A 51 -6.07 -11.33 -1.41
N SER A 52 -5.76 -12.55 -0.99
CA SER A 52 -6.73 -13.58 -0.61
C SER A 52 -7.23 -13.34 0.81
#